data_AF-A0A925XHU4-F1
#
_entry.id   AF-A0A925XHU4-F1
#
_cell.length_a   1.000
_cell.length_b   1.000
_cell.length_c   1.000
_cell.angle_alpha   90.00
_cell.angle_beta   90.00
_cell.angle_gamma   90.00
#
_symmetry.space_group_name_H-M   'P 1'
#
loop_
_entity.id
_entity.type
_entity.pdbx_description
1 polymer ?
#
loop_
_entity_poly.entity_id
_entity_poly.type
_entity_poly.pdbx_seq_one_letter_code
_entity_poly.pdbx_strand_id
1 'polypeptide(L)'
;MQRLTERLNPSARILMLAAIWTLAFVSGGPSVAIGQPGAAANADAVRPETFGAKGDGKTNDQAAVQAAFDAVLKAGGGRIEFTGGKTYNLGDLPTFLAAGVNAENLTNAVIEGNGAKLVVNTTEKFTTEIFNLTNPSNVRINNLKFQDTGMDWFQNWKGAVAIRLLASGPAGESGDVSVTGCSAEQVLTFVSCAGGGLRRLRGVTVTDCKTSNSYYGINCQNDGDNLTATKYVCNNVRRPYFVYGIEHHDVEVSIHHDGKARGASSACLINNHGRDTRKVKLKATFVGDTSQYLTGLDLEHQRSDAGGGLISDVDATVVIKAPSAMVPVRFRSYRLNDKKEYVEEDATANSWDGIKLRGTLATKGPEAIAFGKLISQGTKGQLTLDSKIVLRPAKRPNCPAFDISTDPGSK
;
A
#
# COMPACT_ATOMS: atom_id res chain seq x y z
N MET A 1 33.77 5.06 -5.61
CA MET A 1 32.36 5.14 -5.14
C MET A 1 31.77 3.78 -4.76
N GLN A 2 32.11 2.68 -5.43
CA GLN A 2 31.62 1.31 -5.13
C GLN A 2 32.11 0.73 -3.78
N ARG A 3 33.10 1.33 -3.12
CA ARG A 3 33.66 0.89 -1.82
C ARG A 3 33.23 1.73 -0.61
N LEU A 4 32.34 2.71 -0.78
CA LEU A 4 31.79 3.51 0.35
C LEU A 4 30.41 3.02 0.83
N THR A 5 29.80 2.05 0.15
CA THR A 5 28.43 1.55 0.42
C THR A 5 28.36 0.37 1.38
N GLU A 6 29.49 -0.19 1.81
CA GLU A 6 29.54 -1.42 2.63
C GLU A 6 29.59 -1.17 4.16
N ARG A 7 29.64 0.08 4.62
CA ARG A 7 29.80 0.40 6.07
C ARG A 7 28.71 1.27 6.69
N LEU A 8 27.51 1.34 6.12
CA LEU A 8 26.39 2.12 6.69
C LEU A 8 25.25 1.21 7.17
N ASN A 9 24.78 1.46 8.39
CA ASN A 9 23.65 0.78 9.04
C ASN A 9 22.35 0.94 8.21
N PRO A 10 21.55 -0.13 8.00
CA PRO A 10 20.31 -0.12 7.21
C PRO A 10 19.28 1.00 7.51
N SER A 11 19.20 1.55 8.73
CA SER A 11 18.31 2.68 9.03
C SER A 11 18.73 4.01 8.40
N ALA A 12 20.01 4.19 8.04
CA ALA A 12 20.49 5.37 7.31
C ALA A 12 20.10 5.38 5.83
N ARG A 13 19.63 4.25 5.27
CA ARG A 13 19.12 4.17 3.89
C ARG A 13 17.71 4.74 3.73
N ILE A 14 16.96 4.83 4.82
CA ILE A 14 15.59 5.38 4.84
C ILE A 14 15.61 6.91 4.61
N LEU A 15 16.68 7.60 5.02
CA LEU A 15 16.81 9.06 4.86
C LEU A 15 17.44 9.51 3.54
N MET A 16 18.18 8.65 2.82
CA MET A 16 18.80 9.04 1.54
C MET A 16 17.84 8.95 0.34
N LEU A 17 16.69 8.30 0.50
CA LEU A 17 15.68 8.12 -0.54
C LEU A 17 14.65 9.26 -0.64
N ALA A 18 14.72 10.25 0.27
CA ALA A 18 13.84 11.42 0.27
C ALA A 18 14.51 12.73 -0.18
N ALA A 19 15.83 12.74 -0.47
CA ALA A 19 16.62 13.97 -0.55
C ALA A 19 17.32 14.26 -1.89
N ILE A 20 17.02 13.53 -2.97
CA ILE A 20 17.54 13.87 -4.31
C ILE A 20 16.33 14.04 -5.21
N TRP A 21 15.96 15.29 -5.51
CA TRP A 21 15.35 15.81 -6.75
C TRP A 21 14.76 17.21 -6.45
N THR A 22 15.64 18.20 -6.35
CA THR A 22 15.26 19.62 -6.46
C THR A 22 16.07 20.25 -7.59
N LEU A 23 15.56 20.16 -8.82
CA LEU A 23 15.85 21.17 -9.83
C LEU A 23 14.55 21.48 -10.58
N ALA A 24 14.00 22.64 -10.27
CA ALA A 24 12.83 23.20 -10.91
C ALA A 24 13.18 23.64 -12.33
N PHE A 25 12.42 23.18 -13.32
CA PHE A 25 12.18 23.93 -14.54
C PHE A 25 10.74 24.44 -14.50
N VAL A 26 10.60 25.75 -14.37
CA VAL A 26 9.34 26.47 -14.48
C VAL A 26 9.08 26.71 -15.97
N SER A 27 8.05 26.07 -16.51
CA SER A 27 7.31 26.62 -17.65
C SER A 27 5.82 26.51 -17.32
N GLY A 28 5.23 27.66 -17.01
CA GLY A 28 3.80 27.79 -16.72
C GLY A 28 2.97 27.62 -17.99
N GLY A 29 2.10 26.63 -17.99
CA GLY A 29 0.95 26.53 -18.88
C GLY A 29 -0.34 26.67 -18.06
N PRO A 30 -1.39 27.32 -18.58
CA PRO A 30 -2.62 27.55 -17.84
C PRO A 30 -3.37 26.25 -17.55
N SER A 31 -3.96 26.15 -16.35
CA SER A 31 -4.86 25.07 -15.96
C SER A 31 -6.20 25.23 -16.68
N VAL A 32 -6.62 24.20 -17.42
CA VAL A 32 -7.94 24.10 -18.03
C VAL A 32 -8.88 23.37 -17.06
N ALA A 33 -10.07 23.93 -16.83
CA ALA A 33 -11.12 23.32 -16.04
C ALA A 33 -11.58 21.99 -16.66
N ILE A 34 -11.63 20.94 -15.85
CA ILE A 34 -11.99 19.58 -16.28
C ILE A 34 -13.53 19.48 -16.29
N GLY A 35 -14.13 19.50 -17.47
CA GLY A 35 -15.50 19.04 -17.68
C GLY A 35 -15.56 17.51 -17.60
N GLN A 36 -16.68 16.97 -17.09
CA GLN A 36 -16.94 15.52 -17.03
C GLN A 36 -16.64 14.83 -18.38
N PRO A 37 -15.88 13.71 -18.41
CA PRO A 37 -15.65 13.00 -19.66
C PRO A 37 -16.92 12.25 -20.07
N GLY A 38 -17.48 12.68 -21.21
CA GLY A 38 -18.27 11.79 -22.06
C GLY A 38 -17.43 10.58 -22.46
N ALA A 39 -18.05 9.39 -22.47
CA ALA A 39 -17.41 8.14 -22.86
C ALA A 39 -16.69 8.29 -24.21
N ALA A 40 -15.37 8.05 -24.22
CA ALA A 40 -14.59 8.00 -25.44
C ALA A 40 -15.12 6.85 -26.31
N ALA A 41 -15.77 7.20 -27.41
CA ALA A 41 -16.23 6.27 -28.43
C ALA A 41 -15.04 5.68 -29.20
N ASN A 42 -14.98 4.34 -29.27
CA ASN A 42 -14.29 3.48 -30.23
C ASN A 42 -13.09 4.09 -31.01
N ALA A 43 -11.96 4.32 -30.33
CA ALA A 43 -10.67 4.14 -30.99
C ALA A 43 -10.35 2.63 -30.95
N ASP A 44 -9.84 2.07 -32.06
CA ASP A 44 -9.40 0.67 -32.10
C ASP A 44 -8.44 0.38 -30.95
N ALA A 45 -8.64 -0.74 -30.26
CA ALA A 45 -7.81 -1.09 -29.12
C ALA A 45 -6.37 -1.35 -29.57
N VAL A 46 -5.41 -0.72 -28.90
CA VAL A 46 -3.98 -0.92 -29.11
C VAL A 46 -3.56 -2.21 -28.41
N ARG A 47 -2.98 -3.17 -29.15
CA ARG A 47 -2.58 -4.46 -28.61
C ARG A 47 -1.06 -4.61 -28.63
N PRO A 48 -0.39 -5.13 -27.59
CA PRO A 48 1.05 -5.41 -27.64
C PRO A 48 1.48 -6.26 -28.86
N GLU A 49 0.62 -7.15 -29.34
CA GLU A 49 0.85 -7.99 -30.52
C GLU A 49 1.07 -7.18 -31.80
N THR A 50 0.45 -6.00 -31.96
CA THR A 50 0.70 -5.17 -33.14
C THR A 50 2.11 -4.62 -33.17
N PHE A 51 2.81 -4.65 -32.03
CA PHE A 51 4.21 -4.27 -31.86
C PHE A 51 5.14 -5.49 -31.71
N GLY A 52 4.63 -6.70 -31.98
CA GLY A 52 5.43 -7.93 -32.02
C GLY A 52 5.46 -8.74 -30.73
N ALA A 53 4.64 -8.42 -29.73
CA ALA A 53 4.50 -9.27 -28.54
C ALA A 53 3.95 -10.65 -28.94
N LYS A 54 4.54 -11.72 -28.39
CA LYS A 54 4.04 -13.09 -28.60
C LYS A 54 3.06 -13.50 -27.52
N GLY A 55 3.33 -13.14 -26.26
CA GLY A 55 2.55 -13.56 -25.11
C GLY A 55 2.59 -15.08 -24.87
N ASP A 56 3.73 -15.70 -25.19
CA ASP A 56 4.01 -17.13 -25.06
C ASP A 56 4.66 -17.51 -23.71
N GLY A 57 4.87 -16.53 -22.83
CA GLY A 57 5.52 -16.67 -21.53
C GLY A 57 7.04 -16.87 -21.60
N LYS A 58 7.65 -16.84 -22.79
CA LYS A 58 9.08 -17.11 -23.00
C LYS A 58 9.77 -15.92 -23.66
N THR A 59 9.23 -15.44 -24.77
CA THR A 59 9.75 -14.30 -25.52
C THR A 59 9.66 -13.05 -24.66
N ASN A 60 10.73 -12.25 -24.62
CA ASN A 60 10.68 -10.97 -23.94
C ASN A 60 9.80 -10.00 -24.76
N ASP A 61 8.60 -9.75 -24.23
CA ASP A 61 7.57 -8.91 -24.82
C ASP A 61 7.62 -7.46 -24.31
N GLN A 62 8.57 -7.11 -23.43
CA GLN A 62 8.64 -5.80 -22.77
C GLN A 62 8.57 -4.63 -23.76
N ALA A 63 9.40 -4.64 -24.80
CA ALA A 63 9.45 -3.55 -25.78
C ALA A 63 8.11 -3.38 -26.53
N ALA A 64 7.44 -4.48 -26.85
CA ALA A 64 6.16 -4.45 -27.55
C ALA A 64 5.02 -3.97 -26.63
N VAL A 65 5.06 -4.36 -25.35
CA VAL A 65 4.11 -3.87 -24.35
C VAL A 65 4.33 -2.37 -24.09
N GLN A 66 5.57 -1.92 -23.92
CA GLN A 66 5.89 -0.49 -23.78
C GLN A 66 5.43 0.31 -25.00
N ALA A 67 5.66 -0.18 -26.22
CA ALA A 67 5.22 0.50 -27.44
C ALA A 67 3.69 0.67 -27.52
N ALA A 68 2.91 -0.28 -26.98
CA ALA A 68 1.46 -0.14 -26.88
C ALA A 68 1.05 1.00 -25.92
N PHE A 69 1.74 1.14 -24.79
CA PHE A 69 1.54 2.27 -23.87
C PHE A 69 1.93 3.60 -24.50
N ASP A 70 3.07 3.65 -25.19
CA ASP A 70 3.56 4.86 -25.87
C ASP A 70 2.59 5.34 -26.95
N ALA A 71 1.98 4.40 -27.69
CA ALA A 71 0.97 4.71 -28.70
C ALA A 71 -0.30 5.34 -28.09
N VAL A 72 -0.78 4.81 -26.95
CA VAL A 72 -1.94 5.37 -26.23
C VAL A 72 -1.59 6.72 -25.59
N LEU A 73 -0.40 6.88 -25.03
CA LEU A 73 0.09 8.16 -24.52
C LEU A 73 0.13 9.22 -25.62
N LYS A 74 0.70 8.88 -26.79
CA LYS A 74 0.76 9.78 -27.95
C LYS A 74 -0.63 10.17 -28.47
N ALA A 75 -1.60 9.29 -28.34
CA ALA A 75 -2.99 9.56 -28.70
C ALA A 75 -3.76 10.39 -27.66
N GLY A 76 -3.16 10.68 -26.49
CA GLY A 76 -3.80 11.42 -25.40
C GLY A 76 -4.77 10.58 -24.55
N GLY A 77 -4.69 9.25 -24.65
CA GLY A 77 -5.59 8.29 -24.00
C GLY A 77 -6.05 7.19 -24.95
N GLY A 78 -6.97 6.35 -24.50
CA GLY A 78 -7.52 5.25 -25.29
C GLY A 78 -7.45 3.89 -24.59
N ARG A 79 -7.50 2.81 -25.36
CA ARG A 79 -7.59 1.45 -24.83
C ARG A 79 -6.38 0.61 -25.22
N ILE A 80 -5.71 0.05 -24.23
CA ILE A 80 -4.72 -1.02 -24.38
C ILE A 80 -5.44 -2.33 -24.10
N GLU A 81 -5.37 -3.29 -25.00
CA GLU A 81 -6.02 -4.59 -24.86
C GLU A 81 -5.00 -5.73 -24.93
N PHE A 82 -4.85 -6.46 -23.83
CA PHE A 82 -4.09 -7.70 -23.80
C PHE A 82 -5.00 -8.85 -24.26
N THR A 83 -4.42 -9.80 -25.01
CA THR A 83 -5.14 -11.00 -25.43
C THR A 83 -5.30 -11.95 -24.24
N GLY A 84 -6.54 -12.30 -23.91
CA GLY A 84 -6.84 -13.21 -22.81
C GLY A 84 -6.15 -14.57 -22.93
N GLY A 85 -5.75 -15.14 -21.80
CA GLY A 85 -5.05 -16.44 -21.73
C GLY A 85 -3.56 -16.40 -22.09
N LYS A 86 -3.03 -15.27 -22.60
CA LYS A 86 -1.60 -15.12 -22.87
C LYS A 86 -0.79 -14.75 -21.62
N THR A 87 0.50 -15.07 -21.69
CA THR A 87 1.49 -14.66 -20.69
C THR A 87 2.57 -13.81 -21.35
N TYR A 88 2.67 -12.54 -21.01
CA TYR A 88 3.68 -11.63 -21.53
C TYR A 88 4.85 -11.61 -20.56
N ASN A 89 6.00 -12.13 -20.99
CA ASN A 89 7.23 -12.08 -20.23
C ASN A 89 7.89 -10.72 -20.48
N LEU A 90 8.02 -9.88 -19.46
CA LEU A 90 8.63 -8.55 -19.54
C LEU A 90 10.12 -8.57 -19.15
N GLY A 91 10.70 -9.76 -19.01
CA GLY A 91 12.13 -9.98 -18.83
C GLY A 91 12.63 -9.76 -17.39
N ASP A 92 13.95 -9.67 -17.29
CA ASP A 92 14.65 -9.41 -16.03
C ASP A 92 14.61 -7.92 -15.68
N LEU A 93 14.47 -7.61 -14.39
CA LEU A 93 14.55 -6.26 -13.84
C LEU A 93 15.82 -6.13 -12.99
N PRO A 94 16.98 -5.76 -13.57
CA PRO A 94 18.29 -5.85 -12.91
C PRO A 94 18.68 -4.61 -12.10
N THR A 95 17.91 -3.52 -12.16
CA THR A 95 18.24 -2.28 -11.45
C THR A 95 17.01 -1.71 -10.75
N PHE A 96 17.23 -0.86 -9.75
CA PHE A 96 16.14 -0.23 -9.00
C PHE A 96 15.30 0.79 -9.80
N LEU A 97 15.70 1.11 -11.04
CA LEU A 97 14.94 1.95 -11.98
C LEU A 97 14.28 1.11 -13.08
N ALA A 98 14.48 -0.20 -13.07
CA ALA A 98 13.91 -1.08 -14.07
C ALA A 98 12.42 -1.25 -13.82
N ALA A 99 11.63 -0.99 -14.87
CA ALA A 99 10.21 -1.29 -14.88
C ALA A 99 9.84 -2.13 -16.11
N GLY A 100 8.83 -2.98 -15.97
CA GLY A 100 8.22 -3.65 -17.12
C GLY A 100 7.63 -2.64 -18.11
N VAL A 101 6.93 -1.63 -17.57
CA VAL A 101 6.38 -0.48 -18.31
C VAL A 101 6.56 0.78 -17.48
N ASN A 102 7.02 1.86 -18.13
CA ASN A 102 6.98 3.22 -17.61
C ASN A 102 5.96 4.04 -18.40
N ALA A 103 5.06 4.75 -17.71
CA ALA A 103 4.15 5.67 -18.36
C ALA A 103 3.97 6.93 -17.50
N GLU A 104 4.34 8.08 -18.05
CA GLU A 104 4.16 9.37 -17.40
C GLU A 104 2.95 10.10 -17.98
N ASN A 105 2.13 10.69 -17.11
CA ASN A 105 0.93 11.46 -17.45
C ASN A 105 -0.09 10.65 -18.29
N LEU A 106 -0.15 9.33 -18.10
CA LEU A 106 -1.15 8.48 -18.73
C LEU A 106 -2.55 8.94 -18.31
N THR A 107 -3.31 9.44 -19.28
CA THR A 107 -4.60 10.10 -19.04
C THR A 107 -5.69 9.45 -19.87
N ASN A 108 -6.91 9.32 -19.32
CA ASN A 108 -8.08 8.80 -20.04
C ASN A 108 -7.82 7.42 -20.70
N ALA A 109 -7.17 6.52 -19.96
CA ALA A 109 -6.72 5.23 -20.49
C ALA A 109 -7.47 4.06 -19.86
N VAL A 110 -7.74 3.03 -20.66
CA VAL A 110 -8.24 1.73 -20.20
C VAL A 110 -7.22 0.67 -20.57
N ILE A 111 -6.75 -0.07 -19.58
CA ILE A 111 -5.85 -1.21 -19.71
C ILE A 111 -6.69 -2.46 -19.45
N GLU A 112 -7.14 -3.12 -20.51
CA GLU A 112 -7.96 -4.32 -20.43
C GLU A 112 -7.09 -5.58 -20.53
N GLY A 113 -7.00 -6.31 -19.42
CA GLY A 113 -6.19 -7.51 -19.32
C GLY A 113 -6.81 -8.76 -19.89
N ASN A 114 -8.15 -8.88 -19.91
CA ASN A 114 -8.85 -10.09 -20.34
C ASN A 114 -8.34 -11.40 -19.67
N GLY A 115 -7.80 -11.32 -18.46
CA GLY A 115 -7.21 -12.45 -17.73
C GLY A 115 -5.77 -12.80 -18.13
N ALA A 116 -5.12 -12.00 -18.99
CA ALA A 116 -3.72 -12.14 -19.36
C ALA A 116 -2.78 -11.97 -18.15
N LYS A 117 -1.59 -12.55 -18.25
CA LYS A 117 -0.57 -12.51 -17.21
C LYS A 117 0.66 -11.75 -17.65
N LEU A 118 1.14 -10.84 -16.82
CA LEU A 118 2.43 -10.16 -16.96
C LEU A 118 3.41 -10.76 -15.95
N VAL A 119 4.57 -11.18 -16.45
CA VAL A 119 5.62 -11.81 -15.65
C VAL A 119 6.91 -11.02 -15.79
N VAL A 120 7.54 -10.73 -14.66
CA VAL A 120 8.91 -10.19 -14.59
C VAL A 120 9.78 -11.12 -13.76
N ASN A 121 11.09 -10.91 -13.82
CA ASN A 121 12.05 -11.57 -12.93
C ASN A 121 12.96 -10.53 -12.27
N THR A 122 12.73 -10.19 -11.01
CA THR A 122 13.64 -9.32 -10.25
C THR A 122 14.91 -10.07 -9.87
N THR A 123 16.05 -9.68 -10.45
CA THR A 123 17.32 -10.39 -10.24
C THR A 123 18.08 -9.86 -9.03
N GLU A 124 17.99 -8.55 -8.77
CA GLU A 124 18.78 -7.86 -7.76
C GLU A 124 18.06 -7.58 -6.44
N LYS A 125 18.83 -7.14 -5.44
CA LYS A 125 18.40 -6.92 -4.06
C LYS A 125 17.64 -5.60 -3.82
N PHE A 126 16.74 -5.21 -4.73
CA PHE A 126 16.01 -3.94 -4.67
C PHE A 126 14.55 -4.08 -5.13
N THR A 127 13.80 -3.00 -4.93
CA THR A 127 12.44 -2.84 -5.43
C THR A 127 12.48 -2.41 -6.90
N THR A 128 11.63 -3.02 -7.71
CA THR A 128 11.41 -2.70 -9.12
C THR A 128 9.90 -2.55 -9.38
N GLU A 129 9.49 -2.29 -10.61
CA GLU A 129 8.07 -2.12 -10.95
C GLU A 129 7.65 -2.96 -12.17
N ILE A 130 6.43 -3.50 -12.17
CA ILE A 130 5.83 -4.04 -13.40
C ILE A 130 5.20 -2.89 -14.17
N PHE A 131 4.25 -2.18 -13.55
CA PHE A 131 3.75 -0.90 -14.03
C PHE A 131 4.24 0.23 -13.13
N ASN A 132 4.98 1.18 -13.70
CA ASN A 132 5.34 2.43 -13.06
C ASN A 132 4.59 3.58 -13.74
N LEU A 133 3.50 4.04 -13.13
CA LEU A 133 2.63 5.08 -13.64
C LEU A 133 2.87 6.37 -12.85
N THR A 134 3.52 7.35 -13.48
CA THR A 134 3.77 8.66 -12.88
C THR A 134 2.69 9.65 -13.30
N ASN A 135 2.07 10.34 -12.34
CA ASN A 135 0.98 11.29 -12.53
C ASN A 135 -0.19 10.75 -13.40
N PRO A 136 -0.69 9.52 -13.18
CA PRO A 136 -1.82 9.00 -13.95
C PRO A 136 -3.08 9.84 -13.69
N SER A 137 -4.01 9.88 -14.65
CA SER A 137 -5.30 10.59 -14.49
C SER A 137 -6.42 9.84 -15.21
N ASN A 138 -7.49 9.45 -14.50
CA ASN A 138 -8.62 8.71 -15.09
C ASN A 138 -8.15 7.45 -15.84
N VAL A 139 -7.48 6.54 -15.12
CA VAL A 139 -6.93 5.28 -15.66
C VAL A 139 -7.70 4.09 -15.09
N ARG A 140 -8.07 3.13 -15.94
CA ARG A 140 -8.72 1.87 -15.52
C ARG A 140 -7.82 0.70 -15.87
N ILE A 141 -7.59 -0.20 -14.91
CA ILE A 141 -6.79 -1.42 -15.06
C ILE A 141 -7.68 -2.59 -14.70
N ASN A 142 -8.01 -3.42 -15.68
CA ASN A 142 -9.00 -4.48 -15.53
C ASN A 142 -8.37 -5.85 -15.78
N ASN A 143 -8.74 -6.85 -14.98
CA ASN A 143 -8.56 -8.26 -15.28
C ASN A 143 -7.12 -8.68 -15.66
N LEU A 144 -6.10 -8.04 -15.10
CA LEU A 144 -4.70 -8.41 -15.30
C LEU A 144 -4.19 -9.29 -14.16
N LYS A 145 -3.27 -10.20 -14.50
CA LYS A 145 -2.53 -11.00 -13.53
C LYS A 145 -1.06 -10.58 -13.53
N PHE A 146 -0.47 -10.42 -12.34
CA PHE A 146 0.91 -9.98 -12.17
C PHE A 146 1.71 -11.05 -11.42
N GLN A 147 2.95 -11.30 -11.87
CA GLN A 147 3.89 -12.16 -11.15
C GLN A 147 5.32 -11.63 -11.26
N ASP A 148 6.06 -11.72 -10.16
CA ASP A 148 7.52 -11.61 -10.16
C ASP A 148 8.14 -12.94 -9.73
N THR A 149 8.83 -13.62 -10.66
CA THR A 149 9.48 -14.91 -10.36
C THR A 149 10.74 -14.76 -9.52
N GLY A 150 11.28 -13.54 -9.40
CA GLY A 150 12.48 -13.22 -8.66
C GLY A 150 12.23 -12.69 -7.24
N MET A 151 10.96 -12.52 -6.84
CA MET A 151 10.60 -12.04 -5.51
C MET A 151 11.12 -12.98 -4.42
N ASP A 152 11.65 -12.41 -3.35
CA ASP A 152 12.10 -13.14 -2.18
C ASP A 152 11.60 -12.47 -0.90
N TRP A 153 10.62 -13.07 -0.24
CA TRP A 153 10.04 -12.54 1.00
C TRP A 153 10.97 -12.69 2.22
N PHE A 154 12.08 -13.42 2.12
CA PHE A 154 13.10 -13.52 3.16
C PHE A 154 14.00 -12.32 3.16
N GLN A 155 14.20 -11.76 1.97
CA GLN A 155 14.99 -10.57 1.78
C GLN A 155 14.11 -9.31 1.80
N ASN A 156 14.47 -8.36 2.65
CA ASN A 156 13.75 -7.10 2.68
C ASN A 156 13.91 -6.38 1.33
N TRP A 157 12.77 -5.96 0.77
CA TRP A 157 12.69 -5.12 -0.43
C TRP A 157 13.25 -5.74 -1.70
N LYS A 158 13.32 -7.08 -1.82
CA LYS A 158 13.57 -7.74 -3.09
C LYS A 158 12.26 -8.11 -3.77
N GLY A 159 12.00 -7.50 -4.92
CA GLY A 159 10.90 -7.87 -5.81
C GLY A 159 10.20 -6.69 -6.44
N ALA A 160 9.27 -6.98 -7.34
CA ALA A 160 8.55 -5.98 -8.11
C ALA A 160 7.25 -5.53 -7.41
N VAL A 161 6.95 -4.24 -7.53
CA VAL A 161 5.62 -3.69 -7.32
C VAL A 161 4.80 -3.93 -8.58
N ALA A 162 3.64 -4.58 -8.49
CA ALA A 162 2.80 -4.83 -9.65
C ALA A 162 2.28 -3.53 -10.27
N ILE A 163 1.72 -2.65 -9.46
CA ILE A 163 1.20 -1.34 -9.90
C ILE A 163 1.75 -0.27 -8.95
N ARG A 164 2.71 0.51 -9.42
CA ARG A 164 3.18 1.72 -8.74
C ARG A 164 2.50 2.94 -9.34
N LEU A 165 1.84 3.70 -8.48
CA LEU A 165 1.24 4.99 -8.78
C LEU A 165 2.06 6.05 -8.07
N LEU A 166 2.72 6.92 -8.83
CA LEU A 166 3.62 7.94 -8.32
C LEU A 166 3.06 9.33 -8.62
N ALA A 167 2.85 10.15 -7.59
CA ALA A 167 2.63 11.59 -7.77
C ALA A 167 3.98 12.34 -7.70
N SER A 168 4.28 13.15 -8.72
CA SER A 168 5.53 13.88 -8.83
C SER A 168 5.36 15.24 -9.52
N GLY A 169 6.23 16.20 -9.17
CA GLY A 169 6.25 17.53 -9.76
C GLY A 169 5.50 18.60 -8.95
N PRO A 170 5.16 19.74 -9.59
CA PRO A 170 4.54 20.89 -8.93
C PRO A 170 3.20 20.57 -8.27
N ALA A 171 2.79 21.42 -7.34
CA ALA A 171 1.49 21.35 -6.66
C ALA A 171 0.36 21.10 -7.67
N GLY A 172 -0.51 20.16 -7.32
CA GLY A 172 -1.59 19.70 -8.19
C GLY A 172 -2.07 18.32 -7.78
N GLU A 173 -2.92 17.74 -8.61
CA GLU A 173 -3.48 16.42 -8.36
C GLU A 173 -3.25 15.49 -9.55
N SER A 174 -3.23 14.20 -9.25
CA SER A 174 -3.25 13.07 -10.17
C SER A 174 -4.10 11.98 -9.53
N GLY A 175 -4.53 11.00 -10.30
CA GLY A 175 -5.20 9.82 -9.78
C GLY A 175 -6.46 9.45 -10.56
N ASP A 176 -7.56 9.23 -9.86
CA ASP A 176 -8.76 8.59 -10.43
C ASP A 176 -8.40 7.27 -11.14
N VAL A 177 -7.65 6.43 -10.42
CA VAL A 177 -7.17 5.14 -10.92
C VAL A 177 -8.04 4.03 -10.35
N SER A 178 -8.63 3.22 -11.21
CA SER A 178 -9.38 2.02 -10.80
C SER A 178 -8.65 0.74 -11.20
N VAL A 179 -8.57 -0.20 -10.27
CA VAL A 179 -7.98 -1.53 -10.45
C VAL A 179 -9.07 -2.54 -10.12
N THR A 180 -9.55 -3.28 -11.12
CA THR A 180 -10.73 -4.16 -10.99
C THR A 180 -10.45 -5.57 -11.51
N GLY A 181 -10.81 -6.60 -10.74
CA GLY A 181 -10.65 -8.00 -11.19
C GLY A 181 -9.20 -8.45 -11.35
N CYS A 182 -8.24 -7.67 -10.87
CA CYS A 182 -6.82 -7.94 -11.02
C CYS A 182 -6.29 -8.85 -9.91
N SER A 183 -5.23 -9.61 -10.20
CA SER A 183 -4.54 -10.41 -9.18
C SER A 183 -3.04 -10.30 -9.26
N ALA A 184 -2.36 -10.34 -8.12
CA ALA A 184 -0.90 -10.41 -8.06
C ALA A 184 -0.42 -11.58 -7.19
N GLU A 185 0.59 -12.28 -7.68
CA GLU A 185 1.20 -13.42 -7.00
C GLU A 185 2.71 -13.26 -6.96
N GLN A 186 3.32 -13.56 -5.80
CA GLN A 186 4.77 -13.47 -5.63
C GLN A 186 5.32 -12.09 -6.00
N VAL A 187 4.64 -11.02 -5.59
CA VAL A 187 5.10 -9.65 -5.80
C VAL A 187 5.58 -9.04 -4.49
N LEU A 188 6.43 -8.03 -4.58
CA LEU A 188 6.75 -7.21 -3.41
C LEU A 188 5.50 -6.46 -2.95
N THR A 189 4.76 -5.83 -3.86
CA THR A 189 3.55 -5.08 -3.53
C THR A 189 2.54 -5.21 -4.66
N PHE A 190 1.25 -5.34 -4.37
CA PHE A 190 0.23 -5.28 -5.41
C PHE A 190 -0.01 -3.85 -5.91
N VAL A 191 -0.51 -2.97 -5.04
CA VAL A 191 -0.71 -1.55 -5.37
C VAL A 191 0.11 -0.71 -4.42
N SER A 192 1.03 0.08 -4.99
CA SER A 192 1.82 1.06 -4.26
C SER A 192 1.41 2.47 -4.66
N CYS A 193 1.00 3.30 -3.69
CA CYS A 193 0.86 4.74 -3.88
C CYS A 193 2.05 5.42 -3.22
N ALA A 194 2.85 6.14 -3.98
CA ALA A 194 4.03 6.81 -3.46
C ALA A 194 4.09 8.25 -3.95
N GLY A 195 4.76 9.07 -3.15
CA GLY A 195 5.02 10.46 -3.45
C GLY A 195 5.71 11.14 -2.26
N GLY A 196 5.95 12.42 -2.41
CA GLY A 196 6.59 13.24 -1.38
C GLY A 196 6.69 14.72 -1.74
N GLY A 197 6.13 15.10 -2.88
CA GLY A 197 6.09 16.48 -3.36
C GLY A 197 4.78 17.17 -3.00
N LEU A 198 4.58 18.35 -3.61
CA LEU A 198 3.36 19.13 -3.46
C LEU A 198 2.18 18.56 -4.26
N ARG A 199 2.45 17.72 -5.26
CA ARG A 199 1.44 16.97 -5.99
C ARG A 199 0.90 15.82 -5.15
N ARG A 200 -0.41 15.57 -5.20
CA ARG A 200 -1.07 14.45 -4.53
C ARG A 200 -1.64 13.46 -5.53
N LEU A 201 -1.53 12.18 -5.23
CA LEU A 201 -2.31 11.11 -5.84
C LEU A 201 -3.61 10.95 -5.03
N ARG A 202 -4.76 10.99 -5.70
CA ARG A 202 -6.08 10.84 -5.06
C ARG A 202 -7.02 9.93 -5.84
N GLY A 203 -7.99 9.31 -5.16
CA GLY A 203 -9.09 8.60 -5.83
C GLY A 203 -8.67 7.27 -6.45
N VAL A 204 -7.90 6.47 -5.71
CA VAL A 204 -7.53 5.11 -6.13
C VAL A 204 -8.60 4.13 -5.67
N THR A 205 -9.09 3.28 -6.57
CA THR A 205 -10.07 2.24 -6.25
C THR A 205 -9.50 0.86 -6.55
N VAL A 206 -9.60 -0.07 -5.59
CA VAL A 206 -9.21 -1.48 -5.75
C VAL A 206 -10.41 -2.38 -5.47
N THR A 207 -11.00 -2.98 -6.51
CA THR A 207 -12.25 -3.73 -6.38
C THR A 207 -12.12 -5.14 -6.93
N ASP A 208 -12.62 -6.12 -6.19
CA ASP A 208 -12.66 -7.53 -6.63
C ASP A 208 -11.27 -8.05 -7.04
N CYS A 209 -10.25 -7.67 -6.27
CA CYS A 209 -8.86 -8.00 -6.54
C CYS A 209 -8.31 -9.01 -5.52
N LYS A 210 -7.21 -9.66 -5.89
CA LYS A 210 -6.55 -10.66 -5.04
C LYS A 210 -5.03 -10.55 -5.05
N THR A 211 -4.42 -10.60 -3.87
CA THR A 211 -2.96 -10.71 -3.72
C THR A 211 -2.62 -12.01 -3.00
N SER A 212 -1.59 -12.73 -3.47
CA SER A 212 -1.21 -14.02 -2.88
C SER A 212 0.30 -14.22 -2.80
N ASN A 213 0.77 -14.82 -1.70
CA ASN A 213 2.18 -15.21 -1.55
C ASN A 213 3.14 -14.03 -1.76
N SER A 214 2.77 -12.86 -1.25
CA SER A 214 3.43 -11.57 -1.54
C SER A 214 3.87 -10.87 -0.26
N TYR A 215 4.73 -9.86 -0.38
CA TYR A 215 5.17 -9.10 0.79
C TYR A 215 4.08 -8.11 1.24
N TYR A 216 3.65 -7.20 0.37
CA TYR A 216 2.62 -6.20 0.64
C TYR A 216 1.39 -6.41 -0.25
N GLY A 217 0.22 -6.11 0.30
CA GLY A 217 -0.99 -5.90 -0.49
C GLY A 217 -1.05 -4.47 -1.00
N ILE A 218 -1.85 -3.63 -0.34
CA ILE A 218 -1.89 -2.18 -0.58
C ILE A 218 -0.83 -1.51 0.29
N ASN A 219 0.02 -0.70 -0.33
CA ASN A 219 1.07 0.06 0.34
C ASN A 219 1.00 1.54 -0.05
N CYS A 220 0.73 2.44 0.89
CA CYS A 220 0.61 3.87 0.61
C CYS A 220 1.60 4.68 1.45
N GLN A 221 2.47 5.43 0.79
CA GLN A 221 3.67 6.03 1.40
C GLN A 221 3.65 7.54 1.25
N ASN A 222 3.13 8.21 2.28
CA ASN A 222 2.85 9.64 2.28
C ASN A 222 2.00 10.09 1.07
N ASP A 223 1.27 9.20 0.40
CA ASP A 223 0.48 9.48 -0.83
C ASP A 223 -0.65 8.48 -1.06
N GLY A 224 -1.59 8.80 -1.97
CA GLY A 224 -2.75 7.98 -2.31
C GLY A 224 -3.99 8.29 -1.48
N ASP A 225 -4.31 9.56 -1.25
CA ASP A 225 -5.50 9.94 -0.48
C ASP A 225 -6.81 9.49 -1.17
N ASN A 226 -7.92 9.43 -0.44
CA ASN A 226 -9.22 9.02 -0.97
C ASN A 226 -9.22 7.60 -1.59
N LEU A 227 -8.42 6.67 -1.05
CA LEU A 227 -8.36 5.29 -1.56
C LEU A 227 -9.54 4.47 -1.04
N THR A 228 -10.23 3.78 -1.95
CA THR A 228 -11.26 2.79 -1.60
C THR A 228 -10.82 1.39 -2.02
N ALA A 229 -11.06 0.39 -1.18
CA ALA A 229 -10.91 -1.00 -1.57
C ALA A 229 -12.08 -1.86 -1.09
N THR A 230 -12.66 -2.67 -1.99
CA THR A 230 -13.78 -3.55 -1.66
C THR A 230 -13.61 -4.93 -2.28
N LYS A 231 -14.12 -5.97 -1.61
CA LYS A 231 -13.91 -7.37 -2.03
C LYS A 231 -12.43 -7.71 -2.27
N TYR A 232 -11.51 -7.06 -1.54
CA TYR A 232 -10.08 -7.31 -1.69
C TYR A 232 -9.65 -8.51 -0.83
N VAL A 233 -8.95 -9.47 -1.44
CA VAL A 233 -8.53 -10.70 -0.79
C VAL A 233 -7.01 -10.81 -0.75
N CYS A 234 -6.45 -11.07 0.42
CA CYS A 234 -5.04 -11.31 0.64
C CYS A 234 -4.84 -12.73 1.19
N ASN A 235 -4.14 -13.58 0.46
CA ASN A 235 -3.80 -14.94 0.90
C ASN A 235 -2.29 -15.04 1.13
N ASN A 236 -1.86 -15.39 2.35
CA ASN A 236 -0.44 -15.55 2.67
C ASN A 236 0.39 -14.31 2.31
N VAL A 237 -0.19 -13.12 2.54
CA VAL A 237 0.47 -11.84 2.28
C VAL A 237 1.10 -11.35 3.59
N ARG A 238 2.38 -11.02 3.58
CA ARG A 238 3.11 -10.67 4.80
C ARG A 238 2.55 -9.41 5.48
N ARG A 239 2.13 -8.41 4.71
CA ARG A 239 1.51 -7.15 5.15
C ARG A 239 0.37 -6.74 4.20
N PRO A 240 -0.85 -7.26 4.39
CA PRO A 240 -1.99 -6.98 3.49
C PRO A 240 -2.30 -5.50 3.27
N TYR A 241 -2.10 -4.66 4.30
CA TYR A 241 -2.39 -3.24 4.25
C TYR A 241 -1.33 -2.46 5.05
N PHE A 242 -0.58 -1.57 4.41
CA PHE A 242 0.51 -0.83 5.04
C PHE A 242 0.50 0.62 4.56
N VAL A 243 0.06 1.54 5.40
CA VAL A 243 -0.15 2.94 4.98
C VAL A 243 0.37 3.94 5.99
N TYR A 244 0.81 5.11 5.50
CA TYR A 244 1.18 6.24 6.32
C TYR A 244 1.15 7.56 5.53
N GLY A 245 0.93 8.68 6.21
CA GLY A 245 0.85 10.00 5.61
C GLY A 245 -0.27 10.13 4.59
N ILE A 246 -1.40 9.46 4.86
CA ILE A 246 -2.57 9.41 3.99
C ILE A 246 -3.81 9.99 4.67
N GLU A 247 -4.80 10.35 3.85
CA GLU A 247 -6.12 10.75 4.31
C GLU A 247 -7.25 10.00 3.57
N HIS A 248 -8.38 9.82 4.24
CA HIS A 248 -9.65 9.39 3.64
C HIS A 248 -9.61 8.00 2.96
N HIS A 249 -9.11 6.97 3.65
CA HIS A 249 -9.23 5.59 3.12
C HIS A 249 -10.53 4.91 3.59
N ASP A 250 -11.15 4.11 2.72
CA ASP A 250 -12.24 3.18 3.06
C ASP A 250 -11.94 1.78 2.48
N VAL A 251 -11.46 0.87 3.32
CA VAL A 251 -10.85 -0.40 2.89
C VAL A 251 -11.52 -1.58 3.57
N GLU A 252 -12.07 -2.49 2.77
CA GLU A 252 -12.45 -3.85 3.18
C GLU A 252 -11.45 -4.88 2.63
N VAL A 253 -10.82 -5.63 3.53
CA VAL A 253 -9.85 -6.67 3.19
C VAL A 253 -10.14 -7.98 3.93
N SER A 254 -10.19 -9.07 3.18
CA SER A 254 -10.20 -10.44 3.72
C SER A 254 -8.79 -11.01 3.70
N ILE A 255 -8.29 -11.45 4.85
CA ILE A 255 -6.91 -11.88 5.07
C ILE A 255 -6.93 -13.36 5.47
N HIS A 256 -6.45 -14.22 4.58
CA HIS A 256 -6.23 -15.64 4.85
C HIS A 256 -4.76 -15.91 5.09
N HIS A 257 -4.46 -16.72 6.10
CA HIS A 257 -3.11 -17.22 6.36
C HIS A 257 -3.14 -18.72 6.65
N ASP A 258 -2.15 -19.47 6.17
CA ASP A 258 -2.10 -20.94 6.26
C ASP A 258 -1.20 -21.49 7.40
N GLY A 259 -0.68 -20.60 8.24
CA GLY A 259 0.24 -20.90 9.34
C GLY A 259 1.69 -21.20 8.91
N LYS A 260 1.97 -21.28 7.59
CA LYS A 260 3.28 -21.65 7.04
C LYS A 260 3.98 -20.48 6.35
N ALA A 261 3.23 -19.62 5.68
CA ALA A 261 3.78 -18.43 5.05
C ALA A 261 4.39 -17.47 6.07
N ARG A 262 5.32 -16.61 5.63
CA ARG A 262 5.99 -15.66 6.52
C ARG A 262 5.03 -14.52 6.87
N GLY A 263 4.73 -14.38 8.17
CA GLY A 263 4.01 -13.22 8.67
C GLY A 263 4.92 -12.03 9.02
N ALA A 264 4.38 -11.09 9.78
CA ALA A 264 5.03 -9.83 10.11
C ALA A 264 4.71 -9.40 11.55
N SER A 265 5.39 -8.33 11.99
CA SER A 265 5.04 -7.67 13.25
C SER A 265 3.62 -7.11 13.26
N SER A 266 3.06 -6.83 12.09
CA SER A 266 1.66 -6.50 11.91
C SER A 266 1.18 -6.86 10.51
N ALA A 267 -0.03 -7.43 10.40
CA ALA A 267 -0.68 -7.63 9.12
C ALA A 267 -1.14 -6.30 8.50
N CYS A 268 -1.91 -5.53 9.26
CA CYS A 268 -2.37 -4.19 8.87
C CYS A 268 -1.61 -3.12 9.68
N LEU A 269 -1.01 -2.14 9.00
CA LEU A 269 -0.32 -1.04 9.66
C LEU A 269 -0.88 0.30 9.18
N ILE A 270 -1.31 1.12 10.14
CA ILE A 270 -1.60 2.54 9.97
C ILE A 270 -0.50 3.28 10.73
N ASN A 271 0.41 3.93 10.02
CA ASN A 271 1.61 4.54 10.61
C ASN A 271 1.68 6.05 10.35
N ASN A 272 2.56 6.75 11.04
CA ASN A 272 2.98 8.11 10.76
C ASN A 272 4.52 8.17 10.78
N HIS A 273 5.12 8.41 9.61
CA HIS A 273 6.56 8.54 9.43
C HIS A 273 7.04 10.00 9.30
N GLY A 274 6.13 10.97 9.31
CA GLY A 274 6.46 12.38 9.09
C GLY A 274 5.26 13.23 8.66
N ARG A 275 4.29 12.61 7.98
CA ARG A 275 2.97 13.20 7.71
C ARG A 275 1.91 12.46 8.49
N ASP A 276 0.94 13.21 8.98
CA ASP A 276 -0.22 12.69 9.69
C ASP A 276 -1.05 11.74 8.83
N THR A 277 -1.63 10.76 9.52
CA THR A 277 -2.50 9.76 8.91
C THR A 277 -3.87 9.90 9.53
N ARG A 278 -4.89 10.16 8.71
CA ARG A 278 -6.21 10.48 9.27
C ARG A 278 -7.38 10.01 8.43
N LYS A 279 -8.54 9.87 9.06
CA LYS A 279 -9.81 9.49 8.39
C LYS A 279 -9.68 8.16 7.66
N VAL A 280 -9.32 7.12 8.40
CA VAL A 280 -9.13 5.77 7.86
C VAL A 280 -10.25 4.89 8.34
N LYS A 281 -11.05 4.37 7.42
CA LYS A 281 -12.02 3.33 7.67
C LYS A 281 -11.46 2.00 7.17
N LEU A 282 -11.31 1.03 8.07
CA LEU A 282 -10.71 -0.26 7.76
C LEU A 282 -11.57 -1.40 8.30
N LYS A 283 -12.05 -2.28 7.44
CA LYS A 283 -12.64 -3.57 7.80
C LYS A 283 -11.67 -4.70 7.43
N ALA A 284 -10.99 -5.25 8.42
CA ALA A 284 -10.05 -6.37 8.25
C ALA A 284 -10.63 -7.67 8.82
N THR A 285 -10.84 -8.67 7.95
CA THR A 285 -11.36 -9.98 8.34
C THR A 285 -10.29 -11.06 8.20
N PHE A 286 -9.88 -11.65 9.31
CA PHE A 286 -8.84 -12.66 9.41
C PHE A 286 -9.44 -14.07 9.46
N VAL A 287 -8.92 -14.96 8.62
CA VAL A 287 -9.31 -16.38 8.50
C VAL A 287 -8.08 -17.28 8.39
N GLY A 288 -8.23 -18.56 8.74
CA GLY A 288 -7.13 -19.53 8.75
C GLY A 288 -6.25 -19.45 10.00
N ASP A 289 -5.00 -19.89 9.88
CA ASP A 289 -3.99 -19.83 10.94
C ASP A 289 -3.13 -18.57 10.80
N THR A 290 -3.46 -17.59 11.64
CA THR A 290 -2.83 -16.26 11.68
C THR A 290 -1.71 -16.14 12.70
N SER A 291 -1.22 -17.26 13.25
CA SER A 291 -0.15 -17.28 14.27
C SER A 291 1.17 -16.66 13.83
N GLN A 292 1.38 -16.51 12.52
CA GLN A 292 2.58 -15.89 11.95
C GLN A 292 2.58 -14.37 12.04
N TYR A 293 1.44 -13.74 12.33
CA TYR A 293 1.38 -12.31 12.63
C TYR A 293 1.49 -12.07 14.13
N LEU A 294 2.31 -11.09 14.53
CA LEU A 294 2.34 -10.65 15.93
C LEU A 294 1.09 -9.82 16.25
N THR A 295 0.70 -8.90 15.35
CA THR A 295 -0.53 -8.10 15.48
C THR A 295 -1.41 -8.18 14.22
N GLY A 296 -2.72 -8.08 14.40
CA GLY A 296 -3.70 -7.88 13.32
C GLY A 296 -3.65 -6.46 12.76
N LEU A 297 -3.86 -5.47 13.62
CA LEU A 297 -3.79 -4.03 13.31
C LEU A 297 -2.85 -3.31 14.27
N ASP A 298 -1.83 -2.66 13.73
CA ASP A 298 -0.98 -1.73 14.47
C ASP A 298 -1.33 -0.29 14.07
N LEU A 299 -1.48 0.59 15.07
CA LEU A 299 -1.48 2.04 14.91
C LEU A 299 -0.18 2.59 15.49
N GLU A 300 0.68 3.11 14.62
CA GLU A 300 2.09 3.29 14.96
C GLU A 300 2.63 4.69 14.62
N HIS A 301 3.49 5.24 15.46
CA HIS A 301 4.31 6.39 15.09
C HIS A 301 5.77 5.94 14.93
N GLN A 302 6.38 6.24 13.77
CA GLN A 302 7.79 5.99 13.46
C GLN A 302 8.44 7.22 12.83
N ARG A 303 8.27 8.36 13.50
CA ARG A 303 8.80 9.63 13.05
C ARG A 303 10.31 9.71 13.28
N SER A 304 11.00 10.36 12.33
CA SER A 304 12.43 10.67 12.45
C SER A 304 12.69 12.12 12.87
N ASP A 305 11.66 12.97 12.89
CA ASP A 305 11.73 14.37 13.27
C ASP A 305 11.22 14.60 14.70
N ALA A 306 11.57 15.75 15.27
CA ALA A 306 11.22 16.11 16.65
C ALA A 306 9.77 16.61 16.82
N GLY A 307 8.98 16.64 15.74
CA GLY A 307 7.59 17.08 15.75
C GLY A 307 6.63 16.00 16.28
N GLY A 308 5.52 16.43 16.88
CA GLY A 308 4.41 15.53 17.20
C GLY A 308 3.66 15.11 15.94
N GLY A 309 3.48 13.82 15.74
CA GLY A 309 2.62 13.25 14.70
C GLY A 309 1.22 12.99 15.21
N LEU A 310 0.26 13.04 14.29
CA LEU A 310 -1.13 12.66 14.54
C LEU A 310 -1.51 11.42 13.76
N ILE A 311 -2.16 10.47 14.45
CA ILE A 311 -3.02 9.45 13.84
C ILE A 311 -4.43 9.69 14.36
N SER A 312 -5.36 10.09 13.49
CA SER A 312 -6.71 10.45 13.93
C SER A 312 -7.85 9.92 13.07
N ASP A 313 -9.05 9.91 13.65
CA ASP A 313 -10.29 9.56 12.94
C ASP A 313 -10.20 8.17 12.28
N VAL A 314 -9.66 7.19 13.00
CA VAL A 314 -9.55 5.81 12.54
C VAL A 314 -10.78 5.04 12.99
N ASP A 315 -11.56 4.55 12.04
CA ASP A 315 -12.71 3.68 12.25
C ASP A 315 -12.36 2.26 11.77
N ALA A 316 -11.94 1.39 12.70
CA ALA A 316 -11.48 0.05 12.38
C ALA A 316 -12.43 -1.04 12.88
N THR A 317 -12.85 -1.92 11.98
CA THR A 317 -13.53 -3.18 12.29
C THR A 317 -12.56 -4.34 12.08
N VAL A 318 -12.15 -5.00 13.17
CA VAL A 318 -11.24 -6.16 13.15
C VAL A 318 -12.02 -7.41 13.51
N VAL A 319 -12.06 -8.39 12.60
CA VAL A 319 -12.76 -9.66 12.79
C VAL A 319 -11.76 -10.80 12.70
N ILE A 320 -11.58 -11.55 13.77
CA ILE A 320 -10.73 -12.74 13.82
C ILE A 320 -11.66 -13.94 13.98
N LYS A 321 -11.78 -14.78 12.93
CA LYS A 321 -12.73 -15.90 12.93
C LYS A 321 -12.25 -17.15 13.66
N ALA A 322 -10.95 -17.36 13.76
CA ALA A 322 -10.36 -18.53 14.41
C ALA A 322 -9.46 -18.10 15.58
N PRO A 323 -9.45 -18.84 16.72
CA PRO A 323 -8.60 -18.50 17.87
C PRO A 323 -7.13 -18.37 17.49
N SER A 324 -6.60 -17.16 17.63
CA SER A 324 -5.21 -16.83 17.28
C SER A 324 -4.40 -16.35 18.50
N ALA A 325 -3.09 -16.57 18.48
CA ALA A 325 -2.15 -15.98 19.44
C ALA A 325 -1.78 -14.53 19.08
N MET A 326 -2.16 -14.07 17.89
CA MET A 326 -1.99 -12.71 17.40
C MET A 326 -2.72 -11.71 18.32
N VAL A 327 -2.05 -10.60 18.66
CA VAL A 327 -2.70 -9.46 19.29
C VAL A 327 -3.61 -8.79 18.26
N PRO A 328 -4.92 -8.61 18.49
CA PRO A 328 -5.78 -8.05 17.45
C PRO A 328 -5.44 -6.62 17.08
N VAL A 329 -5.30 -5.75 18.07
CA VAL A 329 -5.00 -4.33 17.88
C VAL A 329 -3.89 -3.91 18.83
N ARG A 330 -2.93 -3.12 18.33
CA ARG A 330 -1.88 -2.55 19.16
C ARG A 330 -1.55 -1.11 18.79
N PHE A 331 -1.22 -0.32 19.80
CA PHE A 331 -0.75 1.06 19.67
C PHE A 331 0.72 1.16 20.08
N ARG A 332 1.56 1.84 19.28
CA ARG A 332 3.00 2.02 19.57
C ARG A 332 3.56 3.34 19.08
N SER A 333 4.46 3.94 19.84
CA SER A 333 5.28 5.06 19.36
C SER A 333 6.75 4.68 19.43
N TYR A 334 7.49 5.04 18.38
CA TYR A 334 8.92 4.89 18.29
C TYR A 334 9.60 6.24 18.11
N ARG A 335 10.77 6.38 18.74
CA ARG A 335 11.75 7.42 18.43
C ARG A 335 13.03 6.82 17.90
N LEU A 336 13.79 7.61 17.16
CA LEU A 336 15.19 7.29 16.90
C LEU A 336 16.02 7.52 18.16
N ASN A 337 16.76 6.51 18.60
CA ASN A 337 17.79 6.67 19.62
C ASN A 337 19.07 7.31 19.01
N ASP A 338 20.08 7.55 19.84
CA ASP A 338 21.37 8.13 19.42
C ASP A 338 22.10 7.28 18.34
N LYS A 339 21.75 5.99 18.22
CA LYS A 339 22.27 5.07 17.20
C LYS A 339 21.46 5.07 15.91
N LYS A 340 20.44 5.93 15.79
CA LYS A 340 19.48 5.97 14.68
C LYS A 340 18.73 4.64 14.52
N GLU A 341 18.41 4.01 15.64
CA GLU A 341 17.56 2.83 15.71
C GLU A 341 16.22 3.22 16.32
N TYR A 342 15.13 2.68 15.77
CA TYR A 342 13.81 2.90 16.34
C TYR A 342 13.68 2.11 17.64
N VAL A 343 13.43 2.83 18.73
CA VAL A 343 13.16 2.29 20.07
C VAL A 343 11.79 2.77 20.53
N GLU A 344 11.07 1.89 21.20
CA GLU A 344 9.73 2.19 21.69
C GLU A 344 9.80 3.24 22.81
N GLU A 345 8.88 4.20 22.79
CA GLU A 345 8.86 5.34 23.71
C GLU A 345 7.99 5.08 24.93
N ASP A 346 8.45 5.52 26.10
CA ASP A 346 7.70 5.51 27.37
C ASP A 346 6.72 6.69 27.51
N ALA A 347 6.97 7.77 26.77
CA ALA A 347 6.14 8.96 26.69
C ALA A 347 6.39 9.57 25.32
N THR A 348 5.34 10.08 24.68
CA THR A 348 5.45 10.56 23.30
C THR A 348 4.76 11.91 23.12
N ALA A 349 5.32 12.73 22.23
CA ALA A 349 4.68 13.93 21.72
C ALA A 349 3.67 13.62 20.60
N ASN A 350 3.66 12.38 20.12
CA ASN A 350 2.68 11.90 19.15
C ASN A 350 1.31 11.76 19.79
N SER A 351 0.26 11.86 18.98
CA SER A 351 -1.12 11.78 19.44
C SER A 351 -1.91 10.80 18.61
N TRP A 352 -2.69 9.97 19.28
CA TRP A 352 -3.83 9.28 18.69
C TRP A 352 -5.10 9.99 19.13
N ASP A 353 -6.06 10.17 18.24
CA ASP A 353 -7.36 10.75 18.59
C ASP A 353 -8.51 10.26 17.71
N GLY A 354 -9.73 10.24 18.23
CA GLY A 354 -10.91 9.83 17.46
C GLY A 354 -10.85 8.38 16.95
N ILE A 355 -10.27 7.47 17.71
CA ILE A 355 -10.10 6.06 17.31
C ILE A 355 -11.36 5.27 17.71
N LYS A 356 -11.96 4.57 16.76
CA LYS A 356 -13.10 3.67 16.97
C LYS A 356 -12.71 2.25 16.58
N LEU A 357 -12.84 1.32 17.52
CA LEU A 357 -12.54 -0.10 17.31
C LEU A 357 -13.81 -0.94 17.44
N ARG A 358 -14.10 -1.77 16.44
CA ARG A 358 -15.24 -2.69 16.39
C ARG A 358 -14.83 -4.09 15.94
N GLY A 359 -15.75 -5.05 16.08
CA GLY A 359 -15.62 -6.39 15.51
C GLY A 359 -15.59 -7.51 16.54
N THR A 360 -15.05 -8.66 16.14
CA THR A 360 -15.08 -9.91 16.93
C THR A 360 -13.67 -10.46 17.06
N LEU A 361 -13.17 -10.54 18.29
CA LEU A 361 -11.77 -10.83 18.58
C LEU A 361 -11.66 -12.22 19.21
N ALA A 362 -11.67 -13.28 18.40
CA ALA A 362 -11.39 -14.63 18.88
C ALA A 362 -9.88 -14.78 19.15
N THR A 363 -9.42 -14.38 20.34
CA THR A 363 -8.01 -14.48 20.74
C THR A 363 -7.81 -15.62 21.75
N LYS A 364 -6.64 -16.27 21.69
CA LYS A 364 -6.14 -17.15 22.76
C LYS A 364 -5.30 -16.39 23.79
N GLY A 365 -4.81 -15.19 23.43
CA GLY A 365 -3.97 -14.36 24.27
C GLY A 365 -4.74 -13.62 25.37
N PRO A 366 -4.03 -13.13 26.41
CA PRO A 366 -4.66 -12.44 27.54
C PRO A 366 -5.26 -11.08 27.15
N GLU A 367 -4.79 -10.44 26.07
CA GLU A 367 -5.15 -9.07 25.69
C GLU A 367 -5.71 -9.01 24.26
N ALA A 368 -6.89 -8.40 24.10
CA ALA A 368 -7.49 -8.13 22.79
C ALA A 368 -6.98 -6.80 22.19
N ILE A 369 -6.50 -5.90 23.04
CA ILE A 369 -5.87 -4.64 22.69
C ILE A 369 -4.61 -4.53 23.54
N ALA A 370 -3.45 -4.39 22.90
CA ALA A 370 -2.19 -4.14 23.58
C ALA A 370 -1.76 -2.69 23.42
N PHE A 371 -1.17 -2.13 24.46
CA PHE A 371 -0.46 -0.87 24.37
C PHE A 371 1.03 -1.16 24.48
N GLY A 372 1.82 -0.47 23.66
CA GLY A 372 3.25 -0.39 23.89
C GLY A 372 3.59 0.18 25.26
N LYS A 373 4.88 0.23 25.58
CA LYS A 373 5.40 0.64 26.89
C LYS A 373 4.82 1.99 27.33
N LEU A 374 3.92 1.96 28.32
CA LEU A 374 3.33 3.11 29.05
C LEU A 374 3.05 4.38 28.24
N ILE A 375 2.51 4.24 27.03
CA ILE A 375 2.28 5.36 26.11
C ILE A 375 1.38 6.41 26.76
N SER A 376 1.98 7.48 27.27
CA SER A 376 1.29 8.72 27.64
C SER A 376 1.52 9.75 26.55
N GLN A 377 0.46 10.48 26.19
CA GLN A 377 0.52 11.61 25.28
C GLN A 377 0.04 12.86 26.03
N GLY A 378 0.49 14.05 25.59
CA GLY A 378 0.26 15.30 26.35
C GLY A 378 -1.22 15.64 26.56
N THR A 379 -2.08 15.37 25.58
CA THR A 379 -3.54 15.50 25.69
C THR A 379 -4.18 14.17 25.34
N LYS A 380 -4.95 13.59 26.24
CA LYS A 380 -5.62 12.30 25.98
C LYS A 380 -6.52 12.36 24.75
N GLY A 381 -6.37 11.38 23.88
CA GLY A 381 -7.24 11.20 22.73
C GLY A 381 -8.49 10.41 23.09
N GLN A 382 -9.43 10.36 22.15
CA GLN A 382 -10.64 9.55 22.30
C GLN A 382 -10.43 8.15 21.72
N LEU A 383 -10.70 7.12 22.54
CA LEU A 383 -10.81 5.72 22.10
C LEU A 383 -12.21 5.20 22.39
N THR A 384 -12.97 4.89 21.35
CA THR A 384 -14.29 4.28 21.45
C THR A 384 -14.21 2.80 21.11
N LEU A 385 -14.71 1.95 22.00
CA LEU A 385 -14.75 0.49 21.82
C LEU A 385 -16.19 0.02 21.61
N ASP A 386 -16.40 -0.88 20.65
CA ASP A 386 -17.62 -1.67 20.55
C ASP A 386 -17.84 -2.47 21.84
N SER A 387 -19.08 -2.49 22.34
CA SER A 387 -19.48 -3.28 23.52
C SER A 387 -19.08 -4.77 23.47
N LYS A 388 -18.92 -5.34 22.27
CA LYS A 388 -18.49 -6.74 22.05
C LYS A 388 -16.98 -6.95 22.22
N ILE A 389 -16.17 -5.89 22.24
CA ILE A 389 -14.73 -5.97 22.50
C ILE A 389 -14.50 -6.03 24.02
N VAL A 390 -14.20 -7.22 24.52
CA VAL A 390 -13.90 -7.43 25.94
C VAL A 390 -12.41 -7.20 26.21
N LEU A 391 -12.08 -6.17 26.97
CA LEU A 391 -10.74 -5.97 27.53
C LEU A 391 -10.50 -7.03 28.61
N ARG A 392 -9.41 -7.80 28.50
CA ARG A 392 -9.01 -8.80 29.51
C ARG A 392 -7.60 -8.48 30.03
N PRO A 393 -7.36 -8.61 31.36
CA PRO A 393 -8.37 -8.81 32.42
C PRO A 393 -9.31 -7.61 32.56
N ALA A 394 -10.47 -7.76 33.21
CA ALA A 394 -11.54 -6.75 33.32
C ALA A 394 -11.15 -5.40 33.97
N LYS A 395 -9.88 -5.21 34.36
CA LYS A 395 -9.36 -3.88 34.68
C LYS A 395 -9.22 -3.12 33.37
N ARG A 396 -9.94 -2.00 33.25
CA ARG A 396 -9.69 -1.01 32.18
C ARG A 396 -8.18 -0.85 32.07
N PRO A 397 -7.56 -1.08 30.89
CA PRO A 397 -6.15 -0.86 30.71
C PRO A 397 -5.87 0.55 31.21
N ASN A 398 -4.90 0.71 32.11
CA ASN A 398 -4.41 2.04 32.41
C ASN A 398 -3.77 2.55 31.12
N CYS A 399 -4.54 3.32 30.35
CA CYS A 399 -4.16 3.77 29.05
C CYS A 399 -3.98 5.29 29.12
N PRO A 400 -2.79 5.77 29.52
CA PRO A 400 -2.61 7.19 29.77
C PRO A 400 -2.73 8.04 28.50
N ALA A 401 -2.67 7.43 27.31
CA ALA A 401 -2.92 8.11 26.04
C ALA A 401 -4.40 8.41 25.74
N PHE A 402 -5.37 7.71 26.35
CA PHE A 402 -6.76 7.80 25.93
C PHE A 402 -7.76 8.03 27.06
N ASP A 403 -8.83 8.74 26.74
CA ASP A 403 -10.12 8.60 27.39
C ASP A 403 -10.92 7.52 26.65
N ILE A 404 -11.25 6.45 27.37
CA ILE A 404 -11.90 5.27 26.80
C ILE A 404 -13.41 5.35 27.05
N SER A 405 -14.18 5.28 25.98
CA SER A 405 -15.63 5.14 26.00
C SER A 405 -16.08 3.85 25.30
N THR A 406 -17.30 3.42 25.58
CA THR A 406 -17.95 2.28 24.91
C THR A 406 -19.06 2.80 24.00
N ASP A 407 -19.13 2.32 22.76
CA ASP A 407 -20.23 2.60 21.84
C ASP A 407 -21.44 1.71 22.19
N PRO A 408 -22.56 2.27 22.67
CA PRO A 408 -23.76 1.49 22.99
C PRO A 408 -24.56 1.07 21.74
N GLY A 409 -24.19 1.55 20.54
CA GLY A 409 -25.00 1.47 19.32
C GLY A 409 -24.74 0.31 18.36
N SER A 410 -23.79 -0.59 18.63
CA SER A 410 -23.46 -1.73 17.75
C SER A 410 -24.37 -2.97 17.98
N LYS A 411 -25.69 -2.80 17.89
CA LYS A 411 -26.60 -3.96 17.91
C LYS A 411 -26.39 -4.84 16.69
#